data_AF-H8I972-F1
#
_entry.id   AF-H8I972-F1
#
_cell.length_a   1.000
_cell.length_b   1.000
_cell.length_c   1.000
_cell.angle_alpha   90.00
_cell.angle_beta   90.00
_cell.angle_gamma   90.00
#
_symmetry.space_group_name_H-M   'P 1'
#
loop_
_entity.id
_entity.type
_entity.pdbx_description
1 polymer ?
#
loop_
_entity_poly.entity_id
_entity_poly.type
_entity_poly.pdbx_seq_one_letter_code
_entity_poly.pdbx_strand_id
1 'polypeptide(L)' 'MVSDFFKGKKCGICGKDATKAMFGRYLCDSEECYWKARDSRECIGKTMKPSGN' A
#
# COMPACT_ATOMS: atom_id res chain seq x y z
N MET A 1 4.48 1.24 -17.34
CA MET A 1 5.19 0.06 -16.82
C MET A 1 4.89 -0.04 -15.34
N VAL A 2 4.18 -1.07 -14.89
CA VAL A 2 4.09 -1.35 -13.45
C VAL A 2 5.47 -1.87 -13.04
N SER A 3 6.15 -1.16 -12.15
CA SER A 3 7.48 -1.55 -11.68
C SER A 3 7.42 -2.99 -11.16
N ASP A 4 8.40 -3.84 -11.52
CA ASP A 4 8.49 -5.25 -11.11
C ASP A 4 8.40 -5.41 -9.57
N PHE A 5 8.64 -4.33 -8.84
CA PHE A 5 8.44 -4.16 -7.41
C PHE A 5 7.06 -4.60 -6.85
N PHE A 6 5.99 -4.47 -7.64
CA PHE A 6 4.64 -4.85 -7.20
C PHE A 6 4.21 -6.25 -7.68
N LYS A 7 5.06 -6.93 -8.45
CA LYS A 7 4.78 -8.26 -8.99
C LYS A 7 4.63 -9.26 -7.85
N GLY A 8 3.47 -9.90 -7.76
CA GLY A 8 3.13 -10.82 -6.67
C GLY A 8 2.69 -10.15 -5.36
N LYS A 9 2.70 -8.81 -5.27
CA LYS A 9 2.11 -8.10 -4.13
C LYS A 9 0.60 -7.95 -4.35
N LYS A 10 -0.17 -8.20 -3.30
CA LYS A 10 -1.64 -8.10 -3.33
C LYS A 10 -2.12 -6.92 -2.50
N CYS A 11 -3.26 -6.37 -2.90
CA CYS A 11 -3.97 -5.31 -2.20
C CYS A 11 -4.40 -5.82 -0.82
N GLY A 12 -3.99 -5.12 0.23
CA GLY A 12 -4.36 -5.45 1.61
C GLY A 12 -5.85 -5.27 1.93
N ILE A 13 -6.65 -4.72 0.99
CA ILE A 13 -8.09 -4.50 1.16
C ILE A 13 -8.92 -5.54 0.41
N CYS A 14 -8.60 -5.80 -0.87
CA CYS A 14 -9.43 -6.63 -1.75
C CYS A 14 -8.72 -7.86 -2.32
N GLY A 15 -7.42 -8.04 -2.06
CA GLY A 15 -6.64 -9.20 -2.53
C GLY A 15 -6.25 -9.18 -4.03
N LYS A 16 -6.68 -8.18 -4.81
CA LYS A 16 -6.23 -7.99 -6.20
C LYS A 16 -4.75 -7.63 -6.29
N ASP A 17 -4.16 -7.72 -7.48
CA ASP A 17 -2.79 -7.28 -7.71
C ASP A 17 -2.60 -5.81 -7.32
N ALA A 18 -1.56 -5.57 -6.53
CA ALA A 18 -1.22 -4.22 -6.10
C ALA A 18 -0.50 -3.48 -7.23
N THR A 19 -0.79 -2.20 -7.34
CA THR A 19 -0.16 -1.30 -8.32
C THR A 19 0.54 -0.14 -7.64
N LYS A 20 0.20 0.14 -6.38
CA LYS A 20 0.73 1.24 -5.57
C LYS A 20 0.92 0.81 -4.11
N ALA A 21 1.85 1.45 -3.41
CA ALA A 21 1.99 1.33 -1.96
C ALA A 21 1.63 2.67 -1.31
N MET A 22 0.54 2.70 -0.55
CA MET A 22 0.03 3.90 0.13
C MET A 22 -0.35 3.55 1.56
N PHE A 23 -0.20 4.49 2.48
CA PHE A 23 -0.56 4.31 3.90
C PHE A 23 0.12 3.09 4.56
N GLY A 24 1.33 2.73 4.11
CA GLY A 24 2.07 1.56 4.60
C GLY A 24 1.52 0.20 4.14
N ARG A 25 0.58 0.17 3.19
CA ARG A 25 0.00 -1.05 2.62
C ARG A 25 0.15 -1.07 1.09
N TYR A 26 0.21 -2.27 0.52
CA TYR A 26 0.06 -2.47 -0.92
C TYR A 26 -1.41 -2.36 -1.28
N LEU A 27 -1.74 -1.55 -2.29
CA LEU A 27 -3.10 -1.31 -2.76
C LEU A 27 -3.20 -1.53 -4.27
N CYS A 28 -4.35 -2.02 -4.71
CA CYS A 28 -4.73 -2.02 -6.12
C CYS A 28 -5.14 -0.61 -6.56
N ASP A 29 -5.42 -0.44 -7.85
CA ASP A 29 -5.73 0.88 -8.39
C ASP A 29 -7.10 1.44 -7.95
N SER A 30 -7.99 0.60 -7.42
CA SER A 30 -9.36 0.97 -7.04
C SER A 30 -9.41 2.07 -5.98
N GLU A 31 -10.18 3.13 -6.27
CA GLU A 31 -10.37 4.26 -5.37
C GLU A 31 -11.04 3.86 -4.04
N GLU A 32 -11.97 2.90 -4.07
CA GLU A 32 -12.57 2.36 -2.84
C GLU A 32 -11.53 1.74 -1.89
N CYS A 33 -10.54 1.02 -2.45
CA CYS A 33 -9.47 0.43 -1.64
C CYS A 33 -8.55 1.52 -1.09
N TYR A 34 -8.36 2.60 -1.83
CA TYR A 34 -7.63 3.77 -1.36
C TYR A 34 -8.35 4.47 -0.19
N TRP A 35 -9.66 4.73 -0.33
CA TRP A 35 -10.47 5.32 0.74
C TRP A 35 -10.54 4.43 1.96
N LYS A 36 -10.77 3.12 1.80
CA LYS A 36 -10.75 2.17 2.92
C LYS A 36 -9.38 2.10 3.60
N ALA A 37 -8.28 2.14 2.84
CA ALA A 37 -6.94 2.17 3.43
C ALA A 37 -6.64 3.49 4.15
N ARG A 38 -7.16 4.61 3.63
CA ARG A 38 -7.06 5.94 4.24
C ARG A 38 -7.89 6.04 5.52
N ASP A 39 -9.10 5.50 5.51
CA ASP A 39 -10.06 5.52 6.62
C ASP A 39 -9.69 4.52 7.72
N SER A 40 -9.10 3.38 7.35
CA SER A 40 -8.46 2.38 8.23
C SER A 40 -7.16 2.93 8.85
N ARG A 41 -7.14 4.23 9.19
CA ARG A 41 -6.09 5.02 9.83
C ARG A 41 -5.79 4.54 11.26
N GLU A 42 -5.60 3.25 11.42
CA GLU A 42 -4.61 2.67 12.31
C GLU A 42 -3.25 3.11 11.74
N CYS A 43 -2.91 4.39 11.91
CA CYS A 43 -1.56 4.90 11.75
C CYS A 43 -0.69 4.26 12.83
N ILE A 44 -0.37 2.97 12.67
CA ILE A 44 0.75 2.38 13.38
C ILE A 44 1.97 3.06 12.79
N GLY A 45 2.38 4.13 13.47
CA GLY A 45 3.49 4.98 13.10
C GLY A 45 4.75 4.15 12.91
N LYS A 46 5.08 3.91 11.65
CA LYS A 46 6.47 3.81 11.19
C LYS A 46 6.52 4.52 9.86
N THR A 47 6.55 5.85 9.92
CA THR A 47 7.50 6.59 9.07
C THR A 47 8.78 5.76 9.15
N MET A 48 9.11 5.06 8.07
CA MET A 48 10.44 4.51 7.90
C MET A 48 11.34 5.74 7.92
N LYS A 49 11.85 6.13 9.10
CA LYS A 49 13.08 6.90 9.15
C LYS A 49 14.04 6.11 8.25
N PRO A 50 14.69 6.73 7.24
CA PRO A 50 15.80 6.05 6.61
C PRO A 50 16.77 5.70 7.75
N SER A 51 16.92 4.42 8.04
CA SER A 51 18.05 3.94 8.83
C SER A 51 19.23 4.05 7.88
N GLY A 52 19.80 5.25 7.81
CA GLY A 52 21.02 5.57 7.08
C GLY A 52 22.03 6.06 8.11
N ASN A 53 23.06 5.24 8.27
CA ASN A 53 24.21 5.31 9.17
C ASN A 53 24.84 6.70 9.28
#